data_AF-A0A9Q7SHN8-F1
#
_entry.id   AF-A0A9Q7SHN8-F1
#
_cell.length_a   1.000
_cell.length_b   1.000
_cell.length_c   1.000
_cell.angle_alpha   90.00
_cell.angle_beta   90.00
_cell.angle_gamma   90.00
#
_symmetry.space_group_name_H-M   'P 1'
#
loop_
_entity.id
_entity.type
_entity.pdbx_description
1 polymer ?
#
loop_
_entity_poly.entity_id
_entity_poly.type
_entity_poly.pdbx_seq_one_letter_code
_entity_poly.pdbx_strand_id
1 'polypeptide(L)'
;MTDPAWQQYPQEQWPVDEPIPYPEDPKPPKWPWIVAGISVLAVLAIALTSILVITRRTEVAAPTTVTVTPSTTWTGPNDVPLPSITTTEPPPSPPPPNPSTGVQTPTTTEAPPVPTTTEAPQPVPTTGQGPGGSGHGSKSVTYSVGGSGSQVNVAYMTDTEYVRVANVSQPWAVTVTRTQRDKPLIMNVTMVGEGTISCSITVDGVTVSDSTDVFAVVCQAPMPG
;
A
#
# COMPACT_ATOMS: atom_id res chain seq x y z
N MET A 1 9.25 -54.10 75.98
CA MET A 1 10.26 -53.71 74.98
C MET A 1 9.88 -54.42 73.70
N THR A 2 9.25 -53.70 72.78
CA THR A 2 8.71 -54.24 71.53
C THR A 2 9.39 -53.47 70.41
N ASP A 3 10.14 -54.18 69.59
CA ASP A 3 10.97 -53.69 68.48
C ASP A 3 10.08 -53.28 67.29
N PRO A 4 10.26 -52.11 66.64
CA PRO A 4 9.41 -51.69 65.52
C PRO A 4 9.69 -52.46 64.23
N ALA A 5 8.61 -53.01 63.67
CA ALA A 5 8.55 -53.73 62.39
C ALA A 5 8.79 -52.83 61.16
N TRP A 6 10.03 -52.41 60.92
CA TRP A 6 10.41 -51.62 59.74
C TRP A 6 11.51 -52.22 58.85
N GLN A 7 11.67 -53.54 58.84
CA GLN A 7 12.61 -54.20 57.94
C GLN A 7 11.91 -55.29 57.14
N GLN A 8 11.33 -54.92 55.99
CA GLN A 8 11.30 -55.74 54.76
C GLN A 8 10.60 -54.97 53.63
N TYR A 9 11.37 -54.20 52.85
CA TYR A 9 10.99 -53.88 51.48
C TYR A 9 11.49 -55.03 50.58
N PRO A 10 10.65 -55.61 49.70
CA PRO A 10 11.13 -56.55 48.69
C PRO A 10 12.11 -55.84 47.76
N GLN A 11 13.33 -56.36 47.65
CA GLN A 11 14.29 -55.95 46.62
C GLN A 11 13.90 -56.66 45.32
N GLU A 12 13.14 -56.00 44.45
CA GLU A 12 12.92 -56.51 43.10
C GLU A 12 14.25 -56.45 42.32
N GLN A 13 14.71 -57.61 41.85
CA GLN A 13 15.85 -57.71 40.95
C GLN A 13 15.41 -57.26 39.55
N TRP A 14 15.93 -56.13 39.09
CA TRP A 14 15.76 -55.69 37.71
C TRP A 14 16.45 -56.67 36.75
N PRO A 15 15.82 -57.06 35.63
CA PRO A 15 16.48 -57.89 34.62
C PRO A 15 17.71 -57.18 34.04
N VAL A 16 18.79 -57.93 33.87
CA VAL A 16 20.05 -57.48 33.27
C VAL A 16 19.83 -57.06 31.82
N ASP A 17 20.43 -55.93 31.45
CA ASP A 17 20.43 -55.20 30.18
C ASP A 17 20.12 -56.05 28.92
N GLU A 18 18.92 -55.88 28.39
CA GLU A 18 18.61 -56.21 26.99
C GLU A 18 19.01 -54.99 26.14
N PRO A 19 19.92 -55.12 25.15
CA PRO A 19 20.39 -53.99 24.36
C PRO A 19 19.22 -53.45 23.53
N ILE A 20 18.65 -52.34 23.99
CA ILE A 20 17.68 -51.55 23.23
C ILE A 20 18.30 -51.18 21.87
N PRO A 21 17.65 -51.48 20.73
CA PRO A 21 18.09 -50.99 19.44
C PRO A 21 18.05 -49.46 19.47
N TYR A 22 19.21 -48.82 19.38
CA TYR A 22 19.26 -47.37 19.23
C TYR A 22 18.54 -47.00 17.93
N PRO A 23 17.60 -46.04 17.94
CA PRO A 23 17.00 -45.56 16.71
C PRO A 23 18.11 -44.97 15.82
N GLU A 24 18.21 -45.45 14.58
CA GLU A 24 19.12 -44.88 13.59
C GLU A 24 18.78 -43.40 13.38
N ASP A 25 19.79 -42.52 13.45
CA ASP A 25 19.59 -41.09 13.22
C ASP A 25 19.03 -40.84 11.81
N PRO A 26 17.95 -40.06 11.67
CA PRO A 26 17.38 -39.78 10.36
C PRO A 26 18.38 -39.01 9.51
N LYS A 27 18.66 -39.53 8.30
CA LYS A 27 19.49 -38.86 7.29
C LYS A 27 19.02 -37.41 7.12
N PRO A 28 19.91 -36.40 7.16
CA PRO A 28 19.50 -35.01 7.03
C PRO A 28 18.77 -34.80 5.70
N PRO A 29 17.60 -34.11 5.71
CA PRO A 29 16.81 -33.91 4.51
C PRO A 29 17.59 -33.08 3.49
N LYS A 30 17.56 -33.50 2.23
CA LYS A 30 18.24 -32.81 1.12
C LYS A 30 17.51 -31.55 0.64
N TRP A 31 16.32 -31.30 1.16
CA TRP A 31 15.42 -30.20 0.80
C TRP A 31 16.05 -28.79 0.91
N PRO A 32 16.77 -28.43 2.00
CA PRO A 32 17.43 -27.12 2.09
C PRO A 32 18.43 -26.83 0.97
N TRP A 33 19.13 -27.85 0.45
CA TRP A 33 20.07 -27.67 -0.66
C TRP A 33 19.37 -27.34 -1.99
N ILE A 34 18.17 -27.89 -2.20
CA ILE A 34 17.37 -27.63 -3.40
C ILE A 34 16.84 -26.19 -3.37
N VAL A 35 16.31 -25.75 -2.23
CA VAL A 35 15.80 -24.38 -2.05
C VAL A 35 16.93 -23.37 -2.22
N ALA A 36 18.12 -23.64 -1.66
CA ALA A 36 19.30 -22.81 -1.86
C ALA A 36 19.69 -22.72 -3.35
N GLY A 37 19.71 -23.85 -4.07
CA GLY A 37 20.01 -23.88 -5.50
C GLY A 37 19.01 -23.08 -6.35
N ILE A 38 17.71 -23.21 -6.08
CA ILE A 38 16.65 -22.46 -6.78
C ILE A 38 16.79 -20.96 -6.53
N SER A 39 17.10 -20.56 -5.29
CA SER A 39 17.28 -19.14 -4.94
C SER A 39 18.44 -18.52 -5.71
N VAL A 40 19.58 -19.21 -5.81
CA VAL A 40 20.74 -18.72 -6.56
C VAL A 40 20.42 -18.59 -8.05
N LEU A 41 19.74 -19.60 -8.64
CA LEU A 41 19.32 -19.56 -10.04
C LEU A 41 18.35 -18.41 -10.34
N ALA A 42 17.40 -18.14 -9.44
CA ALA A 42 16.44 -17.05 -9.60
C ALA A 42 17.13 -15.68 -9.61
N VAL A 43 18.07 -15.43 -8.70
CA VAL A 43 18.85 -14.18 -8.65
C VAL A 43 19.68 -14.00 -9.93
N LEU A 44 20.31 -15.08 -10.42
CA LEU A 44 21.10 -15.06 -11.65
C LEU A 44 20.23 -14.74 -12.88
N ALA A 45 19.04 -15.32 -12.97
CA ALA A 45 18.09 -15.03 -14.05
C ALA A 45 17.60 -13.58 -14.01
N ILE A 46 17.29 -13.05 -12.82
CA ILE A 46 16.87 -11.64 -12.65
C ILE A 46 18.02 -10.69 -13.03
N ALA A 47 19.26 -10.99 -12.65
CA ALA A 47 20.41 -10.18 -13.01
C ALA A 47 20.64 -10.16 -14.53
N LEU A 48 20.62 -11.32 -15.19
CA LEU A 48 20.82 -11.42 -16.65
C LEU A 48 19.70 -10.73 -17.43
N THR A 49 18.44 -10.87 -16.99
CA THR A 49 17.31 -10.16 -17.60
C THR A 49 17.42 -8.65 -17.42
N SER A 50 17.82 -8.18 -16.23
CA SER A 50 18.04 -6.75 -15.95
C SER A 50 19.14 -6.15 -16.83
N ILE A 51 20.28 -6.85 -16.99
CA ILE A 51 21.39 -6.41 -17.85
C ILE A 51 20.92 -6.26 -19.31
N LEU A 52 20.17 -7.24 -19.84
CA LEU A 52 19.63 -7.18 -21.21
C LEU A 52 18.64 -6.03 -21.40
N VAL A 53 17.83 -5.70 -20.39
CA VAL A 53 16.91 -4.56 -20.45
C VAL A 53 17.67 -3.23 -20.45
N ILE A 54 18.75 -3.13 -19.67
CA ILE A 54 19.58 -1.91 -19.62
C ILE A 54 20.34 -1.72 -20.94
N THR A 55 20.98 -2.75 -21.48
CA THR A 55 21.74 -2.64 -22.74
C THR A 55 20.85 -2.30 -23.94
N ARG A 56 19.62 -2.82 -23.98
CA ARG A 56 18.62 -2.40 -24.99
C ARG A 56 18.19 -0.94 -24.86
N ARG A 57 18.30 -0.33 -23.68
CA ARG A 57 17.96 1.08 -23.46
C ARG A 57 19.12 2.04 -23.76
N THR A 58 20.36 1.56 -23.78
CA THR A 58 21.55 2.39 -24.02
C THR A 58 21.87 2.61 -25.51
N GLU A 59 21.07 2.11 -26.44
CA GLU A 59 21.29 2.35 -27.88
C GLU A 59 20.89 3.77 -28.35
N VAL A 60 20.43 4.64 -27.44
CA VAL A 60 20.14 6.05 -27.74
C VAL A 60 20.89 6.97 -26.77
N ALA A 61 22.18 7.15 -27.03
CA ALA A 61 22.91 8.38 -26.75
C ALA A 61 24.28 8.30 -27.43
N ALA A 62 24.31 8.58 -28.74
CA ALA A 62 25.54 9.08 -29.33
C ALA A 62 25.96 10.30 -28.50
N PRO A 63 27.20 10.37 -27.97
CA PRO A 63 27.69 11.59 -27.37
C PRO A 63 27.64 12.65 -28.48
N THR A 64 26.81 13.67 -28.31
CA THR A 64 26.80 14.83 -29.20
C THR A 64 28.16 15.48 -29.04
N THR A 65 29.06 15.24 -29.98
CA THR A 65 30.32 15.95 -30.12
C THR A 65 29.96 17.41 -30.34
N VAL A 66 29.97 18.20 -29.27
CA VAL A 66 29.89 19.65 -29.39
C VAL A 66 31.25 20.07 -29.94
N THR A 67 31.34 20.19 -31.25
CA THR A 67 32.50 20.80 -31.93
C THR A 67 32.54 22.26 -31.51
N VAL A 68 33.22 22.54 -30.40
CA VAL A 68 33.60 23.90 -30.04
C VAL A 68 34.55 24.36 -31.13
N THR A 69 34.08 25.27 -31.98
CA THR A 69 34.92 25.91 -33.00
C THR A 69 35.78 26.93 -32.25
N PRO A 70 37.11 26.78 -32.12
CA PRO A 70 37.92 27.85 -31.57
C PRO A 70 37.95 28.99 -32.60
N SER A 71 37.26 30.10 -32.33
CA SER A 71 37.48 31.34 -33.07
C SER A 71 38.81 31.92 -32.60
N THR A 72 39.90 31.54 -33.26
CA THR A 72 41.22 32.17 -33.10
C THR A 72 41.22 33.52 -33.81
N THR A 73 40.70 34.56 -33.14
CA THR A 73 41.10 35.94 -33.44
C THR A 73 41.93 36.46 -32.28
N TRP A 74 43.23 36.24 -32.39
CA TRP A 74 44.25 36.71 -31.46
C TRP A 74 44.46 38.22 -31.65
N THR A 75 44.06 39.02 -30.66
CA THR A 75 44.40 40.45 -30.57
C THR A 75 45.08 40.73 -29.23
N GLY A 76 46.31 40.25 -29.08
CA GLY A 76 47.27 40.78 -28.10
C GLY A 76 47.19 40.26 -26.67
N PRO A 77 48.18 40.59 -25.82
CA PRO A 77 48.54 39.78 -24.65
C PRO A 77 47.75 40.03 -23.35
N ASN A 78 46.68 40.82 -23.33
CA ASN A 78 46.12 41.35 -22.07
C ASN A 78 44.56 41.40 -21.98
N ASP A 79 43.82 40.47 -22.57
CA ASP A 79 42.37 40.38 -22.31
C ASP A 79 41.99 39.12 -21.54
N VAL A 80 41.65 39.32 -20.26
CA VAL A 80 40.99 38.34 -19.40
C VAL A 80 39.53 38.25 -19.86
N PRO A 81 38.98 37.08 -20.22
CA PRO A 81 37.59 36.99 -20.63
C PRO A 81 36.68 37.26 -19.42
N LEU A 82 36.03 38.43 -19.43
CA LEU A 82 34.96 38.77 -18.49
C LEU A 82 33.69 38.01 -18.91
N PRO A 83 33.01 37.27 -18.02
CA PRO A 83 31.75 36.64 -18.35
C PRO A 83 30.67 37.72 -18.57
N SER A 84 30.14 37.83 -19.78
CA SER A 84 28.91 38.59 -20.04
C SER A 84 27.74 37.89 -19.33
N ILE A 85 27.33 38.43 -18.19
CA ILE A 85 26.06 38.07 -17.54
C ILE A 85 24.91 38.79 -18.26
N THR A 86 24.15 38.07 -19.07
CA THR A 86 22.89 38.58 -19.61
C THR A 86 21.83 38.51 -18.52
N THR A 87 21.65 39.60 -17.76
CA THR A 87 20.52 39.76 -16.84
C THR A 87 19.24 39.89 -17.65
N THR A 88 18.42 38.84 -17.64
CA THR A 88 17.07 38.87 -18.21
C THR A 88 16.14 39.46 -17.15
N GLU A 89 15.69 40.69 -17.39
CA GLU A 89 14.73 41.41 -16.53
C GLU A 89 13.34 40.71 -16.58
N PRO A 90 12.69 40.43 -15.44
CA PRO A 90 11.34 39.87 -15.41
C PRO A 90 10.29 40.92 -15.83
N PRO A 91 9.17 40.51 -16.48
CA PRO A 91 8.13 41.42 -16.94
C PRO A 91 7.41 42.12 -15.77
N PRO A 92 6.90 43.36 -15.97
CA PRO A 92 6.25 44.14 -14.91
C PRO A 92 4.94 43.51 -14.43
N SER A 93 4.74 43.55 -13.11
CA SER A 93 3.53 43.04 -12.42
C SER A 93 2.27 43.85 -12.73
N PRO A 94 1.07 43.23 -12.70
CA PRO A 94 -0.21 43.92 -12.87
C PRO A 94 -0.55 44.84 -11.68
N PRO A 95 -1.35 45.90 -11.92
CA PRO A 95 -1.69 46.89 -10.89
C PRO A 95 -2.64 46.34 -9.81
N PRO A 96 -2.59 46.87 -8.57
CA PRO A 96 -3.44 46.44 -7.46
C PRO A 96 -4.90 46.88 -7.64
N PRO A 97 -5.89 46.06 -7.22
CA PRO A 97 -7.29 46.47 -7.20
C PRO A 97 -7.55 47.51 -6.11
N ASN A 98 -8.22 48.59 -6.52
CA ASN A 98 -8.57 49.78 -5.74
C ASN A 98 -9.51 49.46 -4.57
N PRO A 99 -9.32 50.04 -3.36
CA PRO A 99 -10.27 49.93 -2.27
C PRO A 99 -11.37 50.98 -2.42
N SER A 100 -12.62 50.56 -2.64
CA SER A 100 -13.78 51.45 -2.52
C SER A 100 -14.61 51.09 -1.30
N THR A 101 -14.70 52.09 -0.44
CA THR A 101 -15.31 52.17 0.88
C THR A 101 -16.83 52.29 0.82
N GLY A 102 -17.51 51.73 1.82
CA GLY A 102 -18.82 52.18 2.32
C GLY A 102 -20.04 51.43 1.75
N VAL A 103 -21.14 51.17 2.48
CA VAL A 103 -21.72 51.74 3.71
C VAL A 103 -22.87 50.79 4.18
N GLN A 104 -22.90 50.40 5.48
CA GLN A 104 -24.04 50.27 6.44
C GLN A 104 -25.40 49.66 5.98
N THR A 105 -26.19 48.80 6.66
CA THR A 105 -26.59 48.59 8.10
C THR A 105 -27.78 47.54 8.13
N PRO A 106 -28.39 47.05 9.24
CA PRO A 106 -28.12 45.73 9.84
C PRO A 106 -29.39 44.84 10.10
N THR A 107 -29.18 43.70 10.77
CA THR A 107 -30.09 42.91 11.64
C THR A 107 -31.51 42.51 11.17
N THR A 108 -31.71 41.20 10.94
CA THR A 108 -32.89 40.46 11.44
C THR A 108 -32.45 39.09 11.98
N THR A 109 -32.96 38.78 13.16
CA THR A 109 -32.74 37.64 14.08
C THR A 109 -33.49 36.36 13.67
N GLU A 110 -33.10 35.22 14.30
CA GLU A 110 -33.75 33.88 14.39
C GLU A 110 -33.41 32.88 13.25
N ALA A 111 -32.94 31.64 13.44
CA ALA A 111 -33.00 30.64 14.52
C ALA A 111 -31.82 29.61 14.37
N PRO A 112 -31.64 28.60 15.27
CA PRO A 112 -30.43 27.77 15.37
C PRO A 112 -30.05 26.95 14.12
N PRO A 113 -28.76 26.73 13.81
CA PRO A 113 -28.38 25.83 12.74
C PRO A 113 -28.71 24.39 13.13
N VAL A 114 -29.68 23.81 12.43
CA VAL A 114 -29.77 22.35 12.25
C VAL A 114 -28.42 21.90 11.70
N PRO A 115 -27.78 20.83 12.22
CA PRO A 115 -26.58 20.31 11.62
C PRO A 115 -26.93 19.79 10.23
N THR A 116 -26.58 20.56 9.20
CA THR A 116 -26.60 20.09 7.82
C THR A 116 -25.52 19.02 7.72
N THR A 117 -25.92 17.76 7.77
CA THR A 117 -25.07 16.66 7.30
C THR A 117 -24.82 16.93 5.81
N THR A 118 -23.66 17.51 5.52
CA THR A 118 -23.09 17.53 4.17
C THR A 118 -22.83 16.09 3.79
N GLU A 119 -23.79 15.51 3.06
CA GLU A 119 -23.65 14.22 2.40
C GLU A 119 -22.42 14.31 1.47
N ALA A 120 -21.38 13.56 1.84
CA ALA A 120 -20.14 13.49 1.07
C ALA A 120 -20.46 12.94 -0.34
N PRO A 121 -19.78 13.43 -1.40
CA PRO A 121 -20.03 12.96 -2.76
C PRO A 121 -19.75 11.45 -2.85
N GLN A 122 -20.77 10.65 -3.15
CA GLN A 122 -20.63 9.22 -3.44
C GLN A 122 -20.11 9.06 -4.88
N PRO A 123 -18.90 8.53 -5.10
CA PRO A 123 -18.42 8.19 -6.44
C PRO A 123 -18.78 6.75 -6.77
N VAL A 124 -19.49 6.57 -7.89
CA VAL A 124 -19.89 5.28 -8.45
C VAL A 124 -18.80 4.78 -9.41
N PRO A 125 -18.27 3.55 -9.26
CA PRO A 125 -17.75 2.82 -10.39
C PRO A 125 -18.87 1.95 -11.00
N THR A 126 -19.30 2.32 -12.20
CA THR A 126 -20.10 1.44 -13.06
C THR A 126 -19.20 0.32 -13.57
N THR A 127 -19.46 -0.93 -13.17
CA THR A 127 -19.62 -2.13 -14.01
C THR A 127 -19.80 -3.36 -13.11
N GLY A 128 -21.01 -3.93 -13.12
CA GLY A 128 -21.39 -5.12 -12.34
C GLY A 128 -22.90 -5.20 -12.12
N GLN A 129 -23.62 -5.73 -13.10
CA GLN A 129 -25.06 -6.03 -13.09
C GLN A 129 -25.44 -6.89 -11.85
N GLY A 130 -26.45 -6.61 -11.03
CA GLY A 130 -27.47 -5.56 -11.00
C GLY A 130 -28.19 -5.52 -9.63
N PRO A 131 -29.36 -4.84 -9.52
CA PRO A 131 -30.11 -4.73 -8.27
C PRO A 131 -30.93 -6.00 -8.01
N GLY A 132 -30.66 -6.67 -6.89
CA GLY A 132 -31.35 -7.88 -6.47
C GLY A 132 -31.14 -8.13 -4.98
N GLY A 133 -31.88 -7.41 -4.15
CA GLY A 133 -31.96 -7.71 -2.73
C GLY A 133 -32.85 -8.93 -2.45
N SER A 134 -32.51 -9.63 -1.37
CA SER A 134 -33.30 -10.57 -0.56
C SER A 134 -33.48 -12.03 -1.04
N GLY A 135 -32.77 -12.92 -0.33
CA GLY A 135 -32.96 -14.37 -0.27
C GLY A 135 -31.62 -15.09 -0.29
N HIS A 136 -31.34 -15.99 0.65
CA HIS A 136 -30.17 -16.89 0.69
C HIS A 136 -28.87 -16.42 1.40
N GLY A 137 -28.96 -15.62 2.47
CA GLY A 137 -27.79 -15.42 3.37
C GLY A 137 -26.67 -14.55 2.81
N SER A 138 -26.91 -13.82 1.72
CA SER A 138 -25.99 -12.81 1.19
C SER A 138 -25.99 -11.54 2.05
N LYS A 139 -24.83 -10.87 2.11
CA LYS A 139 -24.62 -9.59 2.80
C LYS A 139 -24.17 -8.51 1.84
N SER A 140 -24.54 -7.27 2.13
CA SER A 140 -24.02 -6.11 1.42
C SER A 140 -22.74 -5.64 2.10
N VAL A 141 -21.62 -5.63 1.37
CA VAL A 141 -20.33 -5.14 1.87
C VAL A 141 -19.90 -3.91 1.09
N THR A 142 -19.69 -2.80 1.80
CA THR A 142 -19.18 -1.56 1.23
C THR A 142 -17.73 -1.37 1.64
N TYR A 143 -16.88 -1.18 0.66
CA TYR A 143 -15.47 -0.85 0.78
C TYR A 143 -15.31 0.64 0.48
N SER A 144 -14.75 1.41 1.41
CA SER A 144 -14.59 2.86 1.25
C SER A 144 -13.17 3.31 1.57
N VAL A 145 -12.72 4.28 0.78
CA VAL A 145 -11.45 4.96 0.92
C VAL A 145 -11.71 6.45 1.08
N GLY A 146 -11.20 7.00 2.18
CA GLY A 146 -11.18 8.43 2.46
C GLY A 146 -9.76 8.94 2.58
N GLY A 147 -9.58 10.23 2.81
CA GLY A 147 -8.27 10.86 2.99
C GLY A 147 -8.12 12.17 2.22
N SER A 148 -6.89 12.69 2.17
CA SER A 148 -6.53 13.96 1.55
C SER A 148 -5.66 13.83 0.29
N GLY A 149 -5.29 12.60 -0.08
CA GLY A 149 -4.49 12.33 -1.28
C GLY A 149 -5.29 12.50 -2.57
N SER A 150 -4.56 12.60 -3.68
CA SER A 150 -5.16 12.81 -5.01
C SER A 150 -5.62 11.51 -5.67
N GLN A 151 -4.82 10.45 -5.54
CA GLN A 151 -5.06 9.16 -6.17
C GLN A 151 -4.55 8.02 -5.29
N VAL A 152 -5.20 6.87 -5.39
CA VAL A 152 -4.85 5.66 -4.65
C VAL A 152 -4.97 4.43 -5.54
N ASN A 153 -4.25 3.37 -5.18
CA ASN A 153 -4.49 2.03 -5.67
C ASN A 153 -5.28 1.26 -4.62
N VAL A 154 -6.40 0.68 -5.02
CA VAL A 154 -7.29 -0.07 -4.12
C VAL A 154 -7.34 -1.52 -4.56
N ALA A 155 -7.32 -2.42 -3.59
CA ALA A 155 -7.62 -3.80 -3.85
C ALA A 155 -8.48 -4.40 -2.74
N TYR A 156 -9.49 -5.16 -3.13
CA TYR A 156 -10.49 -5.68 -2.20
C TYR A 156 -10.96 -7.06 -2.66
N MET A 157 -11.47 -7.85 -1.72
CA MET A 157 -12.00 -9.18 -2.03
C MET A 157 -13.49 -9.15 -2.39
N THR A 158 -13.86 -9.92 -3.42
CA THR A 158 -15.22 -10.37 -3.72
C THR A 158 -15.36 -11.86 -3.41
N ASP A 159 -16.52 -12.46 -3.67
CA ASP A 159 -16.70 -13.92 -3.49
C ASP A 159 -15.82 -14.76 -4.41
N THR A 160 -15.52 -14.23 -5.59
CA THR A 160 -14.84 -14.97 -6.65
C THR A 160 -13.38 -14.60 -6.78
N GLU A 161 -13.00 -13.36 -6.46
CA GLU A 161 -11.66 -12.85 -6.79
C GLU A 161 -11.16 -11.73 -5.88
N TYR A 162 -9.88 -11.39 -6.04
CA TYR A 162 -9.23 -10.23 -5.43
C TYR A 162 -9.11 -9.12 -6.48
N VAL A 163 -10.06 -8.18 -6.46
CA VAL A 163 -10.16 -7.08 -7.44
C VAL A 163 -9.10 -6.03 -7.13
N ARG A 164 -8.46 -5.47 -8.17
CA ARG A 164 -7.50 -4.37 -8.06
C ARG A 164 -7.88 -3.25 -9.01
N VAL A 165 -7.91 -2.02 -8.51
CA VAL A 165 -8.20 -0.81 -9.28
C VAL A 165 -7.10 0.19 -8.97
N ALA A 166 -6.49 0.75 -10.02
CA ALA A 166 -5.37 1.67 -9.88
C ALA A 166 -5.79 3.11 -10.16
N ASN A 167 -5.07 4.07 -9.59
CA ASN A 167 -5.20 5.50 -9.90
C ASN A 167 -6.62 6.05 -9.73
N VAL A 168 -7.35 5.58 -8.70
CA VAL A 168 -8.69 6.11 -8.39
C VAL A 168 -8.56 7.32 -7.49
N SER A 169 -9.37 8.35 -7.75
CA SER A 169 -9.40 9.55 -6.91
C SER A 169 -10.08 9.31 -5.57
N GLN A 170 -9.62 9.98 -4.52
CA GLN A 170 -10.29 9.99 -3.21
C GLN A 170 -11.37 11.11 -3.16
N PRO A 171 -12.47 10.91 -2.41
CA PRO A 171 -12.89 9.66 -1.78
C PRO A 171 -13.35 8.64 -2.83
N TRP A 172 -13.25 7.35 -2.51
CA TRP A 172 -13.71 6.25 -3.37
C TRP A 172 -14.55 5.26 -2.56
N ALA A 173 -15.61 4.71 -3.13
CA ALA A 173 -16.35 3.62 -2.50
C ALA A 173 -16.93 2.65 -3.53
N VAL A 174 -17.06 1.39 -3.13
CA VAL A 174 -17.77 0.35 -3.91
C VAL A 174 -18.58 -0.53 -2.97
N THR A 175 -19.76 -0.95 -3.42
CA THR A 175 -20.59 -1.92 -2.70
C THR A 175 -20.66 -3.22 -3.50
N VAL A 176 -20.45 -4.34 -2.82
CA VAL A 176 -20.49 -5.68 -3.39
C VAL A 176 -21.38 -6.59 -2.55
N THR A 177 -22.06 -7.52 -3.21
CA THR A 177 -22.80 -8.58 -2.54
C THR A 177 -21.85 -9.73 -2.20
N ARG A 178 -21.94 -10.25 -0.97
CA ARG A 178 -21.10 -11.32 -0.43
C ARG A 178 -21.92 -12.49 0.05
N THR A 179 -21.56 -13.69 -0.37
CA THR A 179 -22.18 -14.97 0.01
C THR A 179 -21.22 -15.87 0.78
N GLN A 180 -19.91 -15.78 0.53
CA GLN A 180 -18.90 -16.62 1.20
C GLN A 180 -18.54 -16.09 2.59
N ARG A 181 -19.05 -16.77 3.63
CA ARG A 181 -18.87 -16.42 5.05
C ARG A 181 -17.55 -16.91 5.65
N ASP A 182 -16.93 -17.89 5.02
CA ASP A 182 -15.71 -18.57 5.47
C ASP A 182 -14.43 -17.76 5.21
N LYS A 183 -14.50 -16.73 4.36
CA LYS A 183 -13.38 -15.87 4.02
C LYS A 183 -13.48 -14.51 4.70
N PRO A 184 -12.36 -13.95 5.21
CA PRO A 184 -12.36 -12.62 5.78
C PRO A 184 -12.64 -11.57 4.71
N LEU A 185 -13.06 -10.38 5.14
CA LEU A 185 -13.08 -9.18 4.32
C LEU A 185 -11.70 -8.54 4.42
N ILE A 186 -11.05 -8.27 3.28
CA ILE A 186 -9.75 -7.59 3.21
C ILE A 186 -9.83 -6.50 2.17
N MET A 187 -9.29 -5.33 2.50
CA MET A 187 -9.05 -4.22 1.59
C MET A 187 -7.66 -3.62 1.84
N ASN A 188 -6.88 -3.47 0.78
CA ASN A 188 -5.59 -2.82 0.78
C ASN A 188 -5.68 -1.53 -0.02
N VAL A 189 -5.15 -0.45 0.54
CA VAL A 189 -5.08 0.86 -0.11
C VAL A 189 -3.64 1.34 -0.07
N THR A 190 -3.14 1.84 -1.19
CA THR A 190 -1.79 2.42 -1.28
C THR A 190 -1.88 3.80 -1.94
N MET A 191 -1.22 4.78 -1.33
CA MET A 191 -1.20 6.15 -1.81
C MET A 191 -0.42 6.28 -3.11
N VAL A 192 -0.94 7.08 -4.05
CA VAL A 192 -0.19 7.57 -5.21
C VAL A 192 0.13 9.05 -4.96
N GLY A 193 1.36 9.32 -4.52
CA GLY A 193 1.81 10.66 -4.15
C GLY A 193 1.79 10.91 -2.65
N GLU A 194 1.40 12.12 -2.24
CA GLU A 194 1.40 12.57 -0.85
C GLU A 194 -0.02 12.75 -0.32
N GLY A 195 -0.17 12.64 1.00
CA GLY A 195 -1.42 12.87 1.72
C GLY A 195 -1.71 11.78 2.75
N THR A 196 -2.96 11.71 3.19
CA THR A 196 -3.47 10.68 4.09
C THR A 196 -4.43 9.75 3.37
N ILE A 197 -4.42 8.47 3.73
CA ILE A 197 -5.40 7.47 3.30
C ILE A 197 -6.12 6.90 4.50
N SER A 198 -7.43 6.71 4.39
CA SER A 198 -8.22 5.92 5.34
C SER A 198 -8.95 4.82 4.59
N CYS A 199 -9.05 3.64 5.20
CA CYS A 199 -9.87 2.55 4.71
C CYS A 199 -11.01 2.30 5.68
N SER A 200 -12.17 1.88 5.18
CA SER A 200 -13.23 1.32 6.00
C SER A 200 -14.02 0.25 5.27
N ILE A 201 -14.44 -0.78 6.01
CA ILE A 201 -15.27 -1.88 5.55
C ILE A 201 -16.56 -1.86 6.35
N THR A 202 -17.68 -1.85 5.65
CA THR A 202 -19.02 -1.78 6.22
C THR A 202 -19.85 -2.97 5.73
N VAL A 203 -20.53 -3.68 6.63
CA VAL A 203 -21.41 -4.81 6.31
C VAL A 203 -22.83 -4.46 6.72
N ASP A 204 -23.78 -4.52 5.80
CA ASP A 204 -25.18 -4.13 6.00
C ASP A 204 -25.35 -2.74 6.67
N GLY A 205 -24.44 -1.80 6.35
CA GLY A 205 -24.43 -0.46 6.94
C GLY A 205 -23.68 -0.32 8.27
N VAL A 206 -23.15 -1.40 8.85
CA VAL A 206 -22.34 -1.37 10.08
C VAL A 206 -20.86 -1.44 9.76
N THR A 207 -20.06 -0.45 10.19
CA THR A 207 -18.61 -0.47 10.03
C THR A 207 -17.99 -1.57 10.89
N VAL A 208 -17.26 -2.49 10.26
CA VAL A 208 -16.64 -3.65 10.92
C VAL A 208 -15.11 -3.55 10.95
N SER A 209 -14.52 -2.66 10.17
CA SER A 209 -13.10 -2.34 10.19
C SER A 209 -12.88 -0.94 9.64
N ASP A 210 -12.00 -0.18 10.29
CA ASP A 210 -11.51 1.11 9.84
C ASP A 210 -10.03 1.26 10.24
N SER A 211 -9.27 1.99 9.43
CA SER A 211 -7.88 2.32 9.73
C SER A 211 -7.42 3.51 8.88
N THR A 212 -6.39 4.22 9.33
CA THR A 212 -5.82 5.39 8.65
C THR A 212 -4.30 5.35 8.67
N ASP A 213 -3.67 5.70 7.56
CA ASP A 213 -2.21 5.79 7.39
C ASP A 213 -1.88 6.90 6.35
N VAL A 214 -0.60 7.11 6.04
CA VAL A 214 -0.10 8.08 5.05
C VAL A 214 0.43 7.42 3.77
N PHE A 215 0.76 6.13 3.79
CA PHE A 215 1.34 5.45 2.63
C PHE A 215 0.58 4.20 2.20
N ALA A 216 0.32 3.29 3.14
CA ALA A 216 -0.43 2.07 2.88
C ALA A 216 -1.27 1.71 4.10
N VAL A 217 -2.53 1.35 3.88
CA VAL A 217 -3.43 0.94 4.96
C VAL A 217 -4.17 -0.33 4.54
N VAL A 218 -4.37 -1.22 5.52
CA VAL A 218 -5.11 -2.46 5.35
C VAL A 218 -6.28 -2.48 6.33
N CYS A 219 -7.47 -2.70 5.80
CA CYS A 219 -8.65 -3.00 6.59
C CYS A 219 -8.97 -4.48 6.46
N GLN A 220 -9.19 -5.13 7.60
CA GLN A 220 -9.53 -6.54 7.66
C GLN A 220 -10.57 -6.78 8.75
N ALA A 221 -11.59 -7.57 8.43
CA ALA A 221 -12.61 -8.00 9.37
C ALA A 221 -13.02 -9.46 9.10
N PRO A 222 -13.39 -10.24 10.12
CA PRO A 222 -14.11 -11.49 9.89
C PRO A 222 -15.49 -11.20 9.29
N MET A 223 -15.98 -12.14 8.49
CA MET A 223 -17.35 -12.09 7.96
C MET A 223 -18.35 -12.27 9.11
N PRO A 224 -19.29 -11.34 9.35
CA PRO A 224 -20.29 -11.51 10.41
C PRO A 224 -21.19 -12.72 10.12
N GLY A 225 -21.59 -13.48 11.15
CA GLY A 225 -22.50 -14.63 11.03
C GLY A 225 -23.86 -14.31 10.41
#